data_AF-X1CG50-F1
#
_entry.id   AF-X1CG50-F1
#
_cell.length_a   1.000
_cell.length_b   1.000
_cell.length_c   1.000
_cell.angle_alpha   90.00
_cell.angle_beta   90.00
_cell.angle_gamma   90.00
#
_symmetry.space_group_name_H-M   'P 1'
#
loop_
_entity.id
_entity.type
_entity.pdbx_description
1 polymer ?
#
loop_
_entity_poly.entity_id
_entity_poly.type
_entity_poly.pdbx_seq_one_letter_code
_entity_poly.pdbx_strand_id
1 'polypeptide(L)'
;MKTNEFESYQPFLQNFTDAGYEFKTYDNFQHGQDKQVIIRHDVDFDTGLAVEMARLEEKICRATYFIWLTNNFYNILSGETKEDILQIWWCHDVKIHLDVENYYKNMNLGHGINTESIIFSMLFDAGVHTLEPFSIHKPLKKSLHKYLGNVDHTY
;
A
#
# COMPACT_ATOMS: atom_id res chain seq x y z
N MET A 1 -6.68 -24.97 9.26
CA MET A 1 -8.06 -24.46 9.09
C MET A 1 -8.04 -23.69 7.79
N LYS A 2 -8.68 -24.18 6.71
CA LYS A 2 -8.72 -23.46 5.43
C LYS A 2 -9.84 -22.42 5.56
N THR A 3 -9.49 -21.15 5.62
CA THR A 3 -10.45 -20.06 5.77
C THR A 3 -11.07 -19.76 4.41
N ASN A 4 -12.40 -19.88 4.31
CA ASN A 4 -13.21 -19.43 3.17
C ASN A 4 -13.31 -17.88 3.08
N GLU A 5 -12.35 -17.15 3.66
CA GLU A 5 -12.49 -15.70 3.92
C GLU A 5 -12.38 -14.86 2.63
N PHE A 6 -11.82 -15.41 1.55
CA PHE A 6 -11.66 -14.69 0.29
C PHE A 6 -12.52 -15.23 -0.87
N GLU A 7 -13.39 -16.22 -0.65
CA GLU A 7 -14.19 -16.83 -1.74
C GLU A 7 -15.09 -15.81 -2.47
N SER A 8 -15.55 -14.79 -1.74
CA SER A 8 -16.37 -13.70 -2.32
C SER A 8 -15.56 -12.56 -2.91
N TYR A 9 -14.24 -12.50 -2.66
CA TYR A 9 -13.40 -11.38 -3.06
C TYR A 9 -13.12 -11.36 -4.57
N GLN A 10 -12.79 -12.52 -5.15
CA GLN A 10 -12.56 -12.61 -6.60
C GLN A 10 -13.82 -12.25 -7.42
N PRO A 11 -15.02 -12.80 -7.11
CA PRO A 11 -16.25 -12.35 -7.75
C PRO A 11 -16.52 -10.85 -7.57
N PHE A 12 -16.21 -10.29 -6.39
CA PHE A 12 -16.34 -8.86 -6.15
C PHE A 12 -15.46 -8.03 -7.09
N LEU A 13 -14.19 -8.40 -7.28
CA LEU A 13 -13.31 -7.74 -8.23
C LEU A 13 -13.78 -7.91 -9.68
N GLN A 14 -14.28 -9.10 -10.03
CA GLN A 14 -14.78 -9.37 -11.38
C GLN A 14 -15.96 -8.47 -11.77
N ASN A 15 -16.81 -8.09 -10.81
CA ASN A 15 -17.93 -7.16 -11.07
C ASN A 15 -17.46 -5.81 -11.64
N PHE A 16 -16.26 -5.34 -11.30
CA PHE A 16 -15.71 -4.10 -11.87
C PHE A 16 -15.41 -4.30 -13.36
N THR A 17 -14.71 -5.36 -13.72
CA THR A 17 -14.42 -5.71 -15.11
C THR A 17 -15.71 -5.89 -15.92
N ASP A 18 -16.69 -6.59 -15.35
CA ASP A 18 -17.99 -6.84 -16.00
C ASP A 18 -18.79 -5.54 -16.20
N ALA A 19 -18.64 -4.57 -15.30
CA ALA A 19 -19.20 -3.22 -15.44
C ALA A 19 -18.38 -2.30 -16.39
N GLY A 20 -17.26 -2.80 -16.91
CA GLY A 20 -16.36 -2.11 -17.84
C GLY A 20 -15.38 -1.16 -17.15
N TYR A 21 -15.05 -1.38 -15.88
CA TYR A 21 -13.97 -0.67 -15.21
C TYR A 21 -12.60 -1.24 -15.58
N GLU A 22 -11.63 -0.35 -15.71
CA GLU A 22 -10.23 -0.70 -15.87
C GLU A 22 -9.49 -0.52 -14.53
N PHE A 23 -8.78 -1.56 -14.11
CA PHE A 23 -7.89 -1.48 -12.96
C PHE A 23 -6.66 -0.66 -13.29
N LYS A 24 -6.42 0.38 -12.48
CA LYS A 24 -5.28 1.30 -12.58
C LYS A 24 -4.47 1.25 -11.30
N THR A 25 -3.19 1.59 -11.43
CA THR A 25 -2.32 1.96 -10.32
C THR A 25 -2.25 3.48 -10.23
N TYR A 26 -1.64 4.01 -9.18
CA TYR A 26 -1.45 5.46 -9.04
C TYR A 26 -0.64 6.07 -10.18
N ASP A 27 0.28 5.29 -10.77
CA ASP A 27 1.20 5.78 -11.80
C ASP A 27 0.54 5.88 -13.19
N ASN A 28 -0.55 5.16 -13.41
CA ASN A 28 -1.23 5.08 -14.71
C ASN A 28 -2.72 5.51 -14.67
N PHE A 29 -3.19 6.00 -13.53
CA PHE A 29 -4.50 6.60 -13.38
C PHE A 29 -4.60 7.87 -14.24
N GLN A 30 -5.72 8.08 -14.93
CA GLN A 30 -5.88 9.20 -15.86
C GLN A 30 -7.07 10.08 -15.44
N HIS A 31 -6.78 11.25 -14.91
CA HIS A 31 -7.80 12.22 -14.55
C HIS A 31 -8.70 12.58 -15.75
N GLY A 32 -10.01 12.58 -15.51
CA GLY A 32 -11.01 12.88 -16.54
C GLY A 32 -11.42 11.69 -17.40
N GLN A 33 -10.89 10.49 -17.15
CA GLN A 33 -11.43 9.26 -17.72
C GLN A 33 -12.41 8.59 -16.76
N ASP A 34 -13.51 8.09 -17.32
CA ASP A 34 -14.50 7.33 -16.59
C ASP A 34 -14.07 5.87 -16.41
N LYS A 35 -14.71 5.19 -15.44
CA LYS A 35 -14.58 3.75 -15.21
C LYS A 35 -13.14 3.28 -14.93
N GLN A 36 -12.42 4.02 -14.10
CA GLN A 36 -11.13 3.58 -13.56
C GLN A 36 -11.29 3.21 -12.09
N VAL A 37 -10.61 2.15 -11.65
CA VAL A 37 -10.60 1.73 -10.25
C VAL A 37 -9.17 1.46 -9.80
N ILE A 38 -8.81 1.98 -8.64
CA ILE A 38 -7.54 1.66 -7.96
C ILE A 38 -7.89 0.75 -6.78
N ILE A 39 -7.25 -0.41 -6.72
CA ILE A 39 -7.32 -1.29 -5.55
C ILE A 39 -6.10 -1.02 -4.67
N ARG A 40 -6.36 -0.84 -3.38
CA ARG A 40 -5.33 -0.58 -2.39
C ARG A 40 -5.61 -1.34 -1.11
N HIS A 41 -4.53 -1.72 -0.42
CA HIS A 41 -4.57 -2.38 0.88
C HIS A 41 -3.62 -1.71 1.83
N ASP A 42 -4.07 -1.35 3.02
CA ASP A 42 -3.19 -0.98 4.12
C ASP A 42 -2.89 -2.26 4.92
N VAL A 43 -1.63 -2.69 4.95
CA VAL A 43 -1.20 -3.93 5.60
C VAL A 43 -0.94 -3.66 7.08
N ASP A 44 -2.00 -3.66 7.87
CA ASP A 44 -1.97 -3.26 9.28
C ASP A 44 -1.66 -4.39 10.26
N PHE A 45 -1.88 -5.66 9.92
CA PHE A 45 -1.89 -6.74 10.92
C PHE A 45 -1.05 -7.97 10.55
N ASP A 46 -1.23 -8.51 9.35
CA ASP A 46 -0.69 -9.81 8.96
C ASP A 46 -0.20 -9.77 7.51
N THR A 47 1.10 -9.99 7.30
CA THR A 47 1.71 -10.00 5.97
C THR A 47 1.43 -11.28 5.19
N GLY A 48 1.20 -12.40 5.87
CA GLY A 48 0.84 -13.67 5.25
C GLY A 48 -0.56 -13.61 4.64
N LEU A 49 -1.53 -13.04 5.36
CA LEU A 49 -2.87 -12.79 4.79
C LEU A 49 -2.83 -11.81 3.61
N ALA A 50 -1.95 -10.81 3.67
CA ALA A 50 -1.73 -9.90 2.55
C ALA A 50 -1.16 -10.63 1.31
N VAL A 51 -0.26 -11.60 1.49
CA VAL A 51 0.24 -12.47 0.41
C VAL A 51 -0.89 -13.33 -0.18
N GLU A 52 -1.75 -13.91 0.67
CA GLU A 52 -2.89 -14.69 0.19
C GLU A 52 -3.82 -13.85 -0.69
N MET A 53 -4.10 -12.61 -0.28
CA MET A 53 -4.89 -11.65 -1.05
C MET A 53 -4.20 -11.28 -2.37
N ALA A 54 -2.91 -10.94 -2.34
CA ALA A 54 -2.11 -10.60 -3.52
C ALA A 54 -2.14 -11.70 -4.59
N ARG A 55 -2.02 -12.96 -4.17
CA ARG A 55 -2.08 -14.11 -5.09
C ARG A 55 -3.44 -14.29 -5.76
N LEU A 56 -4.53 -13.89 -5.09
CA LEU A 56 -5.87 -13.92 -5.67
C LEU A 56 -6.06 -12.78 -6.67
N GLU A 57 -5.51 -11.61 -6.37
CA GLU A 57 -5.59 -10.39 -7.20
C GLU A 57 -4.73 -10.45 -8.44
N GLU A 58 -3.54 -11.04 -8.39
CA GLU A 58 -2.58 -11.11 -9.51
C GLU A 58 -3.22 -11.60 -10.83
N LYS A 59 -4.24 -12.46 -10.72
CA LYS A 59 -4.96 -13.02 -11.88
C LYS A 59 -6.00 -12.07 -12.50
N ILE A 60 -6.32 -10.97 -11.82
CA ILE A 60 -7.43 -10.07 -12.13
C ILE A 60 -6.93 -8.64 -12.31
N CYS A 61 -6.07 -8.15 -11.43
CA CYS A 61 -5.64 -6.75 -11.41
C CYS A 61 -4.25 -6.55 -10.78
N ARG A 62 -3.72 -5.34 -10.93
CA ARG A 62 -2.55 -4.86 -10.18
C ARG A 62 -3.04 -3.90 -9.10
N ALA A 63 -2.81 -4.25 -7.83
CA ALA A 63 -3.18 -3.44 -6.67
C ALA A 63 -1.96 -2.71 -6.08
N THR A 64 -2.19 -1.87 -5.07
CA THR A 64 -1.15 -1.20 -4.29
C THR A 64 -1.25 -1.57 -2.80
N TYR A 65 -0.20 -2.17 -2.25
CA TYR A 65 -0.10 -2.55 -0.85
C TYR A 65 0.76 -1.54 -0.09
N PHE A 66 0.19 -0.95 0.95
CA PHE A 66 0.89 0.01 1.81
C PHE A 66 1.40 -0.71 3.07
N ILE A 67 2.72 -0.75 3.21
CA ILE A 67 3.40 -1.44 4.32
C ILE A 67 3.72 -0.46 5.43
N TRP A 68 3.34 -0.83 6.65
CA TRP A 68 3.57 -0.04 7.84
C TRP A 68 4.86 -0.47 8.55
N LEU A 69 5.92 0.34 8.42
CA LEU A 69 7.26 -0.03 8.90
C LEU A 69 7.35 -0.04 10.43
N THR A 70 6.67 0.88 11.11
CA THR A 70 6.72 1.04 12.57
C THR A 70 5.57 0.34 13.29
N ASN A 71 5.07 -0.75 12.72
CA ASN A 71 3.92 -1.49 13.22
C ASN A 71 4.28 -2.31 14.49
N ASN A 72 3.29 -2.49 15.37
CA ASN A 72 3.37 -3.38 16.53
C ASN A 72 2.95 -4.83 16.24
N PHE A 73 2.29 -5.09 15.11
CA PHE A 73 1.71 -6.40 14.79
C PHE A 73 2.66 -7.32 14.02
N TYR A 74 3.58 -6.78 13.23
CA TYR A 74 4.63 -7.55 12.54
C TYR A 74 5.97 -6.82 12.57
N ASN A 75 7.06 -7.58 12.38
CA ASN A 75 8.42 -7.06 12.39
C ASN A 75 8.98 -7.03 10.96
N ILE A 76 9.11 -5.82 10.39
CA ILE A 76 9.66 -5.58 9.05
C ILE A 76 11.09 -6.12 8.85
N LEU A 77 11.85 -6.32 9.93
CA LEU A 77 13.20 -6.86 9.88
C LEU A 77 13.25 -8.39 9.89
N SER A 78 12.14 -9.06 10.20
CA SER A 78 12.07 -10.52 10.23
C SER A 78 12.17 -11.10 8.82
N GLY A 79 12.72 -12.32 8.71
CA GLY A 79 12.84 -12.99 7.40
C GLY A 79 11.49 -13.31 6.77
N GLU A 80 10.51 -13.70 7.59
CA GLU A 80 9.14 -14.04 7.16
C GLU A 80 8.43 -12.82 6.56
N THR A 81 8.35 -11.71 7.30
CA THR A 81 7.73 -10.47 6.80
C THR A 81 8.42 -9.95 5.53
N LYS A 82 9.75 -10.07 5.43
CA LYS A 82 10.47 -9.66 4.22
C LYS A 82 10.09 -10.52 3.02
N GLU A 83 10.05 -11.82 3.19
CA GLU A 83 9.66 -12.76 2.13
C GLU A 83 8.21 -12.51 1.70
N ASP A 84 7.31 -12.24 2.64
CA ASP A 84 5.92 -11.90 2.32
C ASP A 84 5.81 -10.62 1.48
N ILE A 85 6.52 -9.56 1.89
CA ILE A 85 6.51 -8.28 1.15
C ILE A 85 7.12 -8.45 -0.24
N LEU A 86 8.18 -9.24 -0.39
CA LEU A 86 8.78 -9.53 -1.69
C LEU A 86 7.82 -10.29 -2.60
N GLN A 87 7.04 -11.24 -2.07
CA GLN A 87 6.03 -11.94 -2.83
C GLN A 87 4.93 -10.99 -3.34
N ILE A 88 4.48 -10.05 -2.52
CA ILE A 88 3.53 -9.01 -2.94
C ILE A 88 4.16 -8.09 -4.00
N TRP A 89 5.42 -7.71 -3.81
CA TRP A 89 6.15 -6.83 -4.73
C TRP A 89 6.25 -7.39 -6.16
N TRP A 90 6.36 -8.71 -6.31
CA TRP A 90 6.47 -9.33 -7.64
C TRP A 90 5.20 -9.20 -8.49
N CYS A 91 4.02 -9.09 -7.89
CA CYS A 91 2.75 -8.98 -8.61
C CYS A 91 2.07 -7.61 -8.49
N HIS A 92 2.38 -6.85 -7.44
CA HIS A 92 1.70 -5.60 -7.10
C HIS A 92 2.67 -4.47 -6.79
N ASP A 93 2.13 -3.26 -6.66
CA ASP A 93 2.92 -2.13 -6.18
C ASP A 93 2.98 -2.15 -4.67
N VAL A 94 4.16 -1.91 -4.11
CA VAL A 94 4.37 -1.82 -2.67
C VAL A 94 4.84 -0.41 -2.34
N LYS A 95 4.12 0.24 -1.43
CA LYS A 95 4.35 1.63 -1.01
C LYS A 95 4.29 1.73 0.51
N ILE A 96 4.57 2.90 1.07
CA ILE A 96 4.68 3.08 2.53
C ILE A 96 3.33 3.51 3.16
N HIS A 97 2.94 2.83 4.23
CA HIS A 97 1.88 3.24 5.16
C HIS A 97 2.49 3.98 6.34
N LEU A 98 2.51 5.31 6.25
CA LEU A 98 3.20 6.18 7.19
C LEU A 98 2.36 6.43 8.43
N ASP A 99 2.91 6.17 9.63
CA ASP A 99 2.28 6.54 10.88
C ASP A 99 2.57 7.99 11.26
N VAL A 100 1.67 8.85 10.80
CA VAL A 100 1.75 10.27 11.06
C VAL A 100 1.67 10.61 12.54
N GLU A 101 1.03 9.81 13.40
CA GLU A 101 0.94 10.09 14.84
C GLU A 101 2.30 9.95 15.53
N ASN A 102 3.11 8.97 15.10
CA ASN A 102 4.48 8.79 15.58
C ASN A 102 5.38 9.97 15.18
N TYR A 103 5.23 10.51 13.97
CA TYR A 103 6.09 11.61 13.49
C TYR A 103 5.58 13.01 13.89
N TYR A 104 4.26 13.23 14.03
CA TYR A 104 3.71 14.56 14.34
C TYR A 104 4.11 15.11 15.72
N LYS A 105 4.43 14.24 16.68
CA LYS A 105 4.78 14.68 18.03
C LYS A 105 6.18 15.32 18.10
N ASN A 106 7.11 14.89 17.24
CA ASN A 106 8.54 15.22 17.40
C ASN A 106 9.28 15.60 16.11
N MET A 107 8.68 15.44 14.92
CA MET A 107 9.39 15.59 13.63
C MET A 107 8.51 16.25 12.54
N ASN A 108 9.16 16.88 11.56
CA ASN A 108 8.48 17.28 10.32
C ASN A 108 8.06 16.01 9.57
N LEU A 109 6.84 15.97 9.06
CA LEU A 109 6.31 14.85 8.30
C LEU A 109 7.16 14.47 7.07
N GLY A 110 7.75 15.47 6.39
CA GLY A 110 8.68 15.20 5.29
C GLY A 110 9.96 14.47 5.73
N HIS A 111 10.35 14.63 7.00
CA HIS A 111 11.44 13.83 7.57
C HIS A 111 11.00 12.38 7.79
N GLY A 112 9.81 12.16 8.36
CA GLY A 112 9.26 10.80 8.54
C GLY A 112 9.16 10.02 7.23
N ILE A 113 8.63 10.67 6.18
CA ILE A 113 8.58 10.12 4.83
C ILE A 113 9.97 9.71 4.35
N ASN A 114 10.94 10.65 4.38
CA ASN A 114 12.30 10.37 3.90
C ASN A 114 12.97 9.24 4.70
N THR A 115 12.82 9.26 6.03
CA THR A 115 13.37 8.24 6.92
C THR A 115 12.80 6.86 6.59
N GLU A 116 11.48 6.72 6.50
CA GLU A 116 10.85 5.44 6.18
C GLU A 116 11.19 4.98 4.76
N SER A 117 11.26 5.89 3.77
CA SER A 117 11.68 5.55 2.41
C SER A 117 13.12 5.04 2.36
N ILE A 118 14.05 5.68 3.07
CA ILE A 118 15.44 5.20 3.17
C ILE A 118 15.49 3.82 3.80
N ILE A 119 14.80 3.62 4.93
CA ILE A 119 14.76 2.31 5.61
C ILE A 119 14.21 1.24 4.67
N PHE A 120 13.08 1.52 4.01
CA PHE A 120 12.46 0.57 3.08
C PHE A 120 13.42 0.23 1.93
N SER A 121 14.01 1.25 1.30
CA SER A 121 15.01 1.08 0.24
C SER A 121 16.19 0.22 0.67
N MET A 122 16.69 0.39 1.90
CA MET A 122 17.78 -0.43 2.44
C MET A 122 17.37 -1.86 2.75
N LEU A 123 16.10 -2.12 3.09
CA LEU A 123 15.61 -3.46 3.44
C LEU A 123 15.28 -4.31 2.22
N PHE A 124 14.85 -3.68 1.12
CA PHE A 124 14.30 -4.36 -0.05
C PHE A 124 15.07 -4.05 -1.35
N ASP A 125 16.25 -3.41 -1.24
CA ASP A 125 17.06 -2.93 -2.37
C ASP A 125 16.24 -2.12 -3.40
N ALA A 126 15.20 -1.42 -2.92
CA ALA A 126 14.27 -0.64 -3.73
C ALA A 126 14.78 0.80 -3.90
N GLY A 127 14.54 1.41 -5.06
CA GLY A 127 14.84 2.84 -5.26
C GLY A 127 13.88 3.74 -4.46
N VAL A 128 14.37 4.82 -3.83
CA VAL A 128 13.54 5.70 -2.97
C VAL A 128 12.32 6.28 -3.72
N HIS A 129 12.47 6.60 -5.00
CA HIS A 129 11.39 7.17 -5.84
C HIS A 129 10.27 6.17 -6.18
N THR A 130 10.45 4.87 -5.93
CA THR A 130 9.41 3.87 -6.26
C THR A 130 8.32 3.77 -5.19
N LEU A 131 8.42 4.55 -4.11
CA LEU A 131 7.58 4.42 -2.92
C LEU A 131 6.47 5.48 -2.79
N GLU A 132 6.40 6.44 -3.72
CA GLU A 132 5.30 7.41 -3.86
C GLU A 132 4.15 6.85 -4.71
N PRO A 133 2.87 7.20 -4.45
CA PRO A 133 2.39 8.02 -3.34
C PRO A 133 2.34 7.24 -2.01
N PHE A 134 2.22 7.98 -0.90
CA PHE A 134 2.14 7.40 0.45
C PHE A 134 0.69 7.22 0.94
N SER A 135 0.47 6.25 1.82
CA SER A 135 -0.75 6.13 2.63
C SER A 135 -0.49 6.61 4.05
N ILE A 136 -1.46 7.26 4.67
CA ILE A 136 -1.38 7.77 6.04
C ILE A 136 -2.16 6.84 6.96
N HIS A 137 -1.47 6.23 7.94
CA HIS A 137 -2.14 5.53 9.03
C HIS A 137 -2.89 6.56 9.88
N LYS A 138 -4.23 6.56 9.73
CA LYS A 138 -5.18 7.50 10.36
C LYS A 138 -4.94 8.98 9.99
N PRO A 139 -5.60 9.50 8.95
CA PRO A 139 -5.45 10.90 8.57
C PRO A 139 -5.94 11.83 9.69
N LEU A 140 -5.08 12.76 10.10
CA LEU A 140 -5.48 13.86 10.98
C LEU A 140 -6.27 14.90 10.16
N LYS A 141 -7.18 15.64 10.78
CA LYS A 141 -7.93 16.70 10.07
C LYS A 141 -7.04 17.69 9.30
N LYS A 142 -5.83 17.94 9.79
CA LYS A 142 -4.81 18.81 9.17
C LYS A 142 -4.06 18.17 7.99
N SER A 143 -4.15 16.85 7.79
CA SER A 143 -3.52 16.12 6.67
C SER A 143 -4.50 15.79 5.53
N LEU A 144 -5.75 16.27 5.60
CA LEU A 144 -6.80 16.05 4.60
C LEU A 144 -6.77 17.07 3.44
N HIS A 145 -5.84 18.03 3.47
CA HIS A 145 -5.78 19.11 2.47
C HIS A 145 -4.38 19.23 1.89
N LYS A 146 -4.20 18.55 0.74
CA LYS A 146 -3.20 18.75 -0.33
C LYS A 146 -1.73 18.97 0.09
N TYR A 147 -0.89 18.02 -0.32
CA TYR A 147 0.56 17.90 -0.12
C TYR A 147 1.00 17.97 1.35
N LEU A 148 1.56 16.86 1.82
CA LEU A 148 2.25 16.83 3.11
C LEU A 148 3.71 17.25 2.88
N GLY A 149 3.90 18.56 2.75
CA GLY A 149 5.14 19.14 2.24
C GLY A 149 5.14 19.20 0.71
N ASN A 150 6.05 18.46 0.05
CA ASN A 150 6.13 18.33 -1.41
C ASN A 150 5.75 16.92 -1.90
N VAL A 151 5.18 16.09 -1.02
CA VAL A 151 4.98 14.66 -1.28
C VAL A 151 3.50 14.36 -1.48
N ASP A 152 3.18 13.60 -2.52
CA ASP A 152 1.85 13.12 -2.82
C ASP A 152 1.41 12.00 -1.86
N HIS A 153 0.15 12.07 -1.41
CA HIS A 153 -0.48 11.06 -0.58
C HIS A 153 -1.87 10.72 -1.12
N THR A 154 -2.40 9.58 -0.67
CA THR A 154 -3.64 8.99 -1.20
C THR A 154 -4.92 9.42 -0.49
N TYR A 155 -4.84 10.42 0.41
CA TYR A 155 -5.94 11.01 1.17
C TYR A 155 -6.24 12.46 0.78
#